data_AF-A0A2I0NNK9-F1
#
_entry.id   AF-A0A2I0NNK9-F1
#
_cell.length_a   1.000
_cell.length_b   1.000
_cell.length_c   1.000
_cell.angle_alpha   90.00
_cell.angle_beta   90.00
_cell.angle_gamma   90.00
#
_symmetry.space_group_name_H-M   'P 1'
#
loop_
_entity.id
_entity.type
_entity.pdbx_description
1 polymer ?
#
loop_
_entity_poly.entity_id
_entity_poly.type
_entity_poly.pdbx_seq_one_letter_code
_entity_poly.pdbx_strand_id
1 'polypeptide(L)'
;MRNVHTVVEERGNYTFVVHNAYSGDVKEVRVDPDKIALFEDESSIEELPDACPFLRFDGKTGKAWCTVHLTRPEICRDYCCWRLLILDWQSKRAGRVMYQTTFIPDTEELRRLWEGVQPTLGGLCGTEWDDAVISALTAAGYRVRR
;
A
#
# COMPACT_ATOMS: atom_id res chain seq x y z
N MET A 1 8.06 -0.55 10.15
CA MET A 1 6.96 -1.36 9.55
C MET A 1 7.58 -2.44 8.66
N ARG A 2 6.85 -3.48 8.22
CA ARG A 2 7.35 -4.36 7.14
C ARG A 2 6.88 -3.79 5.81
N ASN A 3 7.82 -3.41 4.96
CA ASN A 3 7.51 -2.93 3.62
C ASN A 3 6.83 -4.06 2.84
N VAL A 4 5.62 -3.81 2.34
CA VAL A 4 4.84 -4.76 1.53
C VAL A 4 5.67 -5.29 0.38
N HIS A 5 6.48 -4.40 -0.22
CA HIS A 5 7.44 -4.73 -1.26
C HIS A 5 8.83 -4.44 -0.73
N THR A 6 9.68 -5.45 -0.73
CA THR A 6 11.11 -5.31 -0.42
C THR A 6 11.92 -5.66 -1.66
N VAL A 7 12.86 -4.80 -2.04
CA VAL A 7 13.84 -5.13 -3.07
C VAL A 7 14.83 -6.13 -2.48
N VAL A 8 14.94 -7.30 -3.10
CA VAL A 8 15.85 -8.38 -2.66
C VAL A 8 17.08 -8.49 -3.55
N GLU A 9 17.02 -7.97 -4.78
CA GLU A 9 18.14 -7.98 -5.73
C GLU A 9 18.00 -6.80 -6.70
N GLU A 10 19.11 -6.13 -7.03
CA GLU A 10 19.19 -5.14 -8.12
C GLU A 10 19.98 -5.74 -9.29
N ARG A 11 19.37 -5.77 -10.48
CA ARG A 11 19.94 -6.38 -11.69
C ARG A 11 20.51 -5.37 -12.69
N GLY A 12 20.54 -4.10 -12.31
CA GLY A 12 20.93 -2.99 -13.20
C GLY A 12 19.84 -2.66 -14.23
N ASN A 13 20.07 -1.62 -15.05
CA ASN A 13 19.11 -1.13 -16.05
C ASN A 13 17.69 -0.90 -15.49
N TYR A 14 17.61 -0.38 -14.25
CA TYR A 14 16.38 -0.16 -13.49
C TYR A 14 15.50 -1.42 -13.36
N THR A 15 16.12 -2.58 -13.26
CA THR A 15 15.48 -3.88 -13.06
C THR A 15 15.79 -4.40 -11.66
N PHE A 16 14.74 -4.86 -10.97
CA PHE A 16 14.78 -5.22 -9.56
C PHE A 16 14.02 -6.52 -9.33
N VAL A 17 14.48 -7.33 -8.40
CA VAL A 17 13.70 -8.46 -7.87
C VAL A 17 13.06 -8.02 -6.57
N VAL A 18 11.75 -8.21 -6.49
CA VAL A 18 10.92 -7.71 -5.40
C VAL A 18 10.19 -8.86 -4.75
N HIS A 19 10.29 -8.93 -3.42
CA HIS A 19 9.49 -9.83 -2.61
C HIS A 19 8.25 -9.10 -2.08
N ASN A 20 7.08 -9.70 -2.29
CA ASN A 20 5.82 -9.24 -1.72
C ASN A 20 5.52 -9.98 -0.41
N ALA A 21 5.42 -9.24 0.70
CA ALA A 21 5.21 -9.83 2.02
C ALA A 21 3.80 -10.44 2.24
N TYR A 22 2.81 -10.11 1.40
CA TYR A 22 1.44 -10.59 1.53
C TYR A 22 1.22 -11.93 0.85
N SER A 23 1.73 -12.08 -0.37
CA SER A 23 1.62 -13.33 -1.13
C SER A 23 2.82 -14.23 -0.95
N GLY A 24 3.97 -13.70 -0.54
CA GLY A 24 5.26 -14.40 -0.57
C GLY A 24 5.87 -14.45 -1.98
N ASP A 25 5.25 -13.78 -2.97
CA ASP A 25 5.73 -13.81 -4.35
C ASP A 25 7.06 -13.07 -4.50
N VAL A 26 7.94 -13.63 -5.31
CA VAL A 26 9.16 -12.98 -5.76
C VAL A 26 9.03 -12.73 -7.26
N LYS A 27 9.09 -11.46 -7.67
CA LYS A 27 8.88 -11.05 -9.06
C LYS A 27 9.93 -10.04 -9.49
N GLU A 28 10.41 -10.22 -10.72
CA GLU A 28 11.19 -9.20 -11.39
C GLU A 28 10.27 -8.07 -11.85
N VAL A 29 10.68 -6.84 -11.53
CA VAL A 29 10.02 -5.60 -11.96
C VAL A 29 11.06 -4.70 -12.62
N ARG A 30 10.58 -3.84 -13.50
CA ARG A 30 11.38 -2.85 -14.20
C ARG A 30 10.70 -1.51 -14.12
N VAL A 31 11.48 -0.46 -13.84
CA VAL A 31 10.98 0.91 -13.89
C VAL A 31 10.53 1.22 -15.32
N ASP A 32 9.32 1.72 -15.44
CA ASP A 32 8.73 2.13 -16.70
C ASP A 32 9.63 3.22 -17.32
N PRO A 33 10.00 3.12 -18.60
CA PRO A 33 10.97 4.04 -19.22
C PRO A 33 10.58 5.52 -19.11
N ASP A 34 9.29 5.82 -19.11
CA ASP A 34 8.74 7.18 -18.99
C ASP A 34 8.80 7.75 -17.55
N LYS A 35 9.16 6.92 -16.55
CA LYS A 35 9.17 7.28 -15.13
C LYS A 35 10.55 7.18 -14.48
N ILE A 36 11.61 6.96 -15.25
CA ILE A 36 12.99 6.85 -14.72
C ILE A 36 13.38 8.11 -13.97
N ALA A 37 13.21 9.29 -14.57
CA ALA A 37 13.53 10.57 -13.91
C ALA A 37 12.72 10.79 -12.62
N LEU A 38 11.48 10.28 -12.57
CA LEU A 38 10.65 10.36 -11.37
C LEU A 38 11.10 9.34 -10.31
N PHE A 39 11.60 8.17 -10.71
CA PHE A 39 12.14 7.15 -9.81
C PHE A 39 13.44 7.60 -9.14
N GLU A 40 14.30 8.31 -9.87
CA GLU A 40 15.57 8.85 -9.37
C GLU A 40 15.39 9.98 -8.35
N ASP A 41 14.20 10.59 -8.30
CA ASP A 41 13.85 11.54 -7.25
C ASP A 41 13.56 10.79 -5.93
N GLU A 42 14.50 10.88 -4.99
CA GLU A 42 14.40 10.22 -3.69
C GLU A 42 13.58 10.99 -2.65
N SER A 43 13.13 12.22 -2.95
CA SER A 43 12.36 13.07 -2.01
C SER A 43 11.13 12.35 -1.44
N SER A 44 10.46 11.54 -2.27
CA SER A 44 9.29 10.74 -1.87
C SER A 44 9.63 9.64 -0.87
N ILE A 45 10.85 9.09 -0.92
CA ILE A 45 11.32 8.06 0.01
C ILE A 45 11.76 8.71 1.32
N GLU A 46 12.41 9.87 1.25
CA GLU A 46 12.81 10.63 2.43
C GLU A 46 11.61 11.07 3.27
N GLU A 47 10.54 11.53 2.61
CA GLU A 47 9.29 11.92 3.28
C GLU A 47 8.54 10.70 3.85
N LEU A 48 8.66 9.53 3.19
CA LEU A 48 7.88 8.33 3.49
C LEU A 48 8.74 7.06 3.45
N PRO A 49 9.60 6.84 4.45
CA PRO A 49 10.55 5.74 4.45
C PRO A 49 9.90 4.35 4.48
N ASP A 50 8.67 4.25 4.98
CA ASP A 50 7.89 2.99 5.04
C ASP A 50 7.00 2.77 3.79
N ALA A 51 7.08 3.63 2.76
CA ALA A 51 6.33 3.47 1.53
C ALA A 51 6.92 2.37 0.62
N CYS A 52 6.15 1.99 -0.41
CA CYS A 52 6.67 1.12 -1.45
C CYS A 52 7.88 1.81 -2.14
N PRO A 53 9.01 1.12 -2.34
CA PRO A 53 10.22 1.71 -2.93
C PRO A 53 10.03 2.21 -4.37
N PHE A 54 8.94 1.81 -5.03
CA PHE A 54 8.57 2.24 -6.38
C PHE A 54 7.42 3.26 -6.41
N LEU A 55 6.98 3.75 -5.24
CA LEU A 55 6.02 4.85 -5.15
C LEU A 55 6.76 6.19 -5.20
N ARG A 56 6.31 7.09 -6.06
CA ARG A 56 6.83 8.46 -6.19
C ARG A 56 5.71 9.47 -6.27
N PHE A 57 5.96 10.68 -5.79
CA PHE A 57 5.05 11.81 -5.92
C PHE A 57 5.60 12.78 -6.96
N ASP A 58 4.76 13.16 -7.93
CA ASP A 58 5.08 14.25 -8.82
C ASP A 58 4.94 15.57 -8.05
N GLY A 59 6.06 16.19 -7.69
CA GLY A 59 6.08 17.45 -6.95
C GLY A 59 5.35 18.63 -7.61
N LYS A 60 5.05 18.56 -8.92
CA LYS A 60 4.29 19.61 -9.62
C LYS A 60 2.78 19.42 -9.49
N THR A 61 2.32 18.17 -9.50
CA THR A 61 0.88 17.86 -9.52
C THR A 61 0.37 17.27 -8.20
N GLY A 62 1.26 16.88 -7.29
CA GLY A 62 0.96 16.16 -6.06
C GLY A 62 0.47 14.72 -6.29
N LYS A 63 0.52 14.22 -7.54
CA LYS A 63 0.01 12.88 -7.88
C LYS A 63 1.01 11.80 -7.51
N ALA A 64 0.50 10.70 -6.96
CA ALA A 64 1.26 9.50 -6.67
C ALA A 64 1.36 8.59 -7.92
N TRP A 65 2.56 8.07 -8.18
CA TRP A 65 2.89 7.22 -9.32
C TRP A 65 3.60 5.95 -8.85
N CYS A 66 3.19 4.81 -9.42
CA CYS A 66 3.97 3.59 -9.35
C CYS A 66 4.96 3.59 -10.52
N THR A 67 6.25 3.58 -10.24
CA THR A 67 7.29 3.66 -11.28
C THR A 67 7.51 2.35 -12.00
N VAL A 68 7.05 1.21 -11.46
CA VAL A 68 7.10 -0.12 -12.10
C VAL A 68 5.72 -0.57 -12.58
N HIS A 69 4.85 0.37 -12.97
CA HIS A 69 3.43 0.08 -13.19
C HIS A 69 3.22 -1.05 -14.21
N LEU A 70 4.00 -1.09 -15.29
CA LEU A 70 3.81 -2.10 -16.34
C LEU A 70 4.15 -3.51 -15.88
N THR A 71 5.20 -3.64 -15.06
CA THR A 71 5.77 -4.92 -14.62
C THR A 71 5.42 -5.28 -13.18
N ARG A 72 4.62 -4.45 -12.50
CA ARG A 72 4.23 -4.64 -11.10
C ARG A 72 3.70 -6.06 -10.84
N PRO A 73 3.92 -6.60 -9.64
CA PRO A 73 3.39 -7.91 -9.25
C PRO A 73 1.88 -8.00 -9.50
N GLU A 74 1.38 -9.21 -9.78
CA GLU A 74 -0.04 -9.43 -10.09
C GLU A 74 -0.94 -8.98 -8.95
N ILE A 75 -0.53 -9.23 -7.71
CA ILE A 75 -1.22 -8.70 -6.55
C ILE A 75 -1.32 -7.16 -6.59
N CYS A 76 -0.32 -6.41 -7.05
CA CYS A 76 -0.44 -4.95 -7.22
C CYS A 76 -1.35 -4.52 -8.37
N ARG A 77 -1.62 -5.42 -9.33
CA ARG A 77 -2.52 -5.16 -10.46
C ARG A 77 -3.97 -5.36 -10.05
N ASP A 78 -4.24 -6.43 -9.32
CA ASP A 78 -5.57 -6.78 -8.82
C ASP A 78 -5.95 -5.94 -7.60
N TYR A 79 -4.94 -5.50 -6.85
CA TYR A 79 -5.07 -4.87 -5.55
C TYR A 79 -4.17 -3.63 -5.47
N CYS A 80 -4.57 -2.49 -6.05
CA CYS A 80 -3.82 -1.21 -6.10
C CYS A 80 -3.00 -0.91 -4.81
N CYS A 81 -1.99 -0.04 -4.82
CA CYS A 81 -1.09 0.16 -3.66
C CYS A 81 -1.80 0.40 -2.30
N TRP A 82 -1.98 -0.64 -1.50
CA TRP A 82 -2.66 -0.58 -0.19
C TRP A 82 -1.70 -0.96 0.92
N ARG A 83 -1.80 -0.24 2.02
CA ARG A 83 -1.12 -0.53 3.29
C ARG A 83 -1.91 -1.52 4.14
N LEU A 84 -3.25 -1.54 4.01
CA LEU A 84 -4.12 -2.56 4.59
C LEU A 84 -5.16 -3.00 3.55
N LEU A 85 -5.34 -4.30 3.38
CA LEU A 85 -6.41 -4.89 2.57
C LEU A 85 -7.50 -5.43 3.49
N ILE A 86 -8.74 -4.96 3.31
CA ILE A 86 -9.89 -5.33 4.13
C ILE A 86 -10.78 -6.28 3.32
N LEU A 87 -10.97 -7.48 3.84
CA LEU A 87 -11.78 -8.54 3.25
C LEU A 87 -13.01 -8.80 4.12
N ASP A 88 -14.13 -9.12 3.48
CA ASP A 88 -15.32 -9.64 4.16
C ASP A 88 -15.14 -11.11 4.56
N TRP A 89 -16.19 -11.67 5.17
CA TRP A 89 -16.22 -13.07 5.63
C TRP A 89 -16.12 -14.10 4.49
N GLN A 90 -16.45 -13.72 3.25
CA GLN A 90 -16.31 -14.55 2.05
C GLN A 90 -14.92 -14.40 1.40
N SER A 91 -13.99 -13.66 2.03
CA SER A 91 -12.69 -13.30 1.47
C SER A 91 -12.75 -12.40 0.23
N LYS A 92 -13.89 -11.73 -0.01
CA LYS A 92 -14.00 -10.70 -1.05
C LYS A 92 -13.56 -9.35 -0.49
N ARG A 93 -13.00 -8.50 -1.35
CA ARG A 93 -12.56 -7.16 -0.96
C ARG A 93 -13.75 -6.30 -0.51
N ALA A 94 -13.67 -5.81 0.73
CA ALA A 94 -14.64 -4.91 1.32
C ALA A 94 -14.13 -3.46 1.39
N GLY A 95 -12.80 -3.26 1.38
CA GLY A 95 -12.16 -1.95 1.39
C GLY A 95 -10.65 -2.04 1.52
N ARG A 96 -10.03 -0.89 1.75
CA ARG A 96 -8.57 -0.74 1.79
C ARG A 96 -8.16 0.48 2.59
N VAL A 97 -6.93 0.46 3.12
CA VAL A 97 -6.22 1.66 3.54
C VAL A 97 -5.06 1.89 2.59
N MET A 98 -5.00 3.09 2.03
CA MET A 98 -3.89 3.58 1.23
C MET A 98 -3.15 4.64 2.03
N TYR A 99 -1.87 4.85 1.69
CA TYR A 99 -1.05 5.89 2.32
C TYR A 99 -1.06 5.81 3.86
N GLN A 100 -0.80 6.91 4.55
CA GLN A 100 -0.77 6.98 6.02
C GLN A 100 -2.12 6.66 6.67
N THR A 101 -3.24 7.22 6.21
CA THR A 101 -4.55 7.01 6.87
C THR A 101 -5.74 7.01 5.90
N THR A 102 -5.49 7.01 4.59
CA THR A 102 -6.56 7.12 3.57
C THR A 102 -7.36 5.82 3.50
N PHE A 103 -8.49 5.78 4.20
CA PHE A 103 -9.41 4.66 4.20
C PHE A 103 -10.39 4.76 3.03
N ILE A 104 -10.51 3.70 2.22
CA ILE A 104 -11.46 3.61 1.11
C ILE A 104 -12.33 2.37 1.30
N PRO A 105 -13.60 2.54 1.69
CA PRO A 105 -14.57 1.46 1.72
C PRO A 105 -15.09 1.16 0.31
N ASP A 106 -15.27 -0.12 -0.01
CA ASP A 106 -15.95 -0.57 -1.24
C ASP A 106 -17.42 -0.98 -0.95
N THR A 107 -17.82 -0.98 0.32
CA THR A 107 -19.17 -1.35 0.79
C THR A 107 -19.74 -0.28 1.74
N GLU A 108 -21.06 -0.16 1.77
CA GLU A 108 -21.77 0.80 2.62
C GLU A 108 -21.66 0.41 4.09
N GLU A 109 -21.64 -0.89 4.39
CA GLU A 109 -21.49 -1.45 5.72
C GLU A 109 -20.13 -1.09 6.31
N LEU A 110 -19.06 -1.24 5.53
CA LEU A 110 -17.72 -0.86 5.96
C LEU A 110 -17.58 0.66 6.11
N ARG A 111 -18.24 1.45 5.23
CA ARG A 111 -18.25 2.91 5.35
C ARG A 111 -18.86 3.35 6.69
N ARG A 112 -20.01 2.79 7.07
CA ARG A 112 -20.67 3.11 8.35
C ARG A 112 -19.84 2.68 9.56
N LEU A 113 -19.22 1.50 9.49
CA LEU A 113 -18.30 1.07 10.55
C LEU A 113 -17.14 2.07 10.70
N TRP A 114 -16.55 2.48 9.57
CA TRP A 114 -15.43 3.41 9.57
C TRP A 114 -15.78 4.76 10.21
N GLU A 115 -16.98 5.29 9.97
CA GLU A 115 -17.44 6.54 10.59
C GLU A 115 -17.45 6.48 12.13
N GLY A 116 -17.70 5.30 12.72
CA GLY A 116 -17.62 5.10 14.17
C GLY A 116 -16.20 4.87 14.69
N VAL A 117 -15.31 4.30 13.88
CA VAL A 117 -13.91 3.98 14.25
C VAL A 117 -13.00 5.20 14.08
N GLN A 118 -13.17 5.98 13.01
CA GLN A 118 -12.29 7.10 12.68
C GLN A 118 -12.04 8.08 13.85
N PRO A 119 -13.05 8.47 14.66
CA PRO A 119 -12.84 9.37 15.80
C PRO A 119 -11.93 8.79 16.90
N THR A 120 -11.90 7.47 17.06
CA THR A 120 -11.11 6.80 18.12
C THR A 120 -9.63 6.66 17.75
N LEU A 121 -9.26 6.99 16.51
CA LEU A 121 -7.88 6.90 16.01
C LEU A 121 -7.11 8.22 16.13
N GLY A 122 -7.74 9.26 16.68
CA GLY A 122 -7.13 10.57 16.86
C GLY A 122 -5.82 10.50 17.66
N GLY A 123 -4.75 11.06 17.11
CA GLY A 123 -3.43 11.09 17.75
C GLY A 123 -2.56 9.84 17.54
N LEU A 124 -3.09 8.78 16.94
CA LEU A 124 -2.30 7.58 16.58
C LEU A 124 -1.61 7.77 15.22
N CYS A 125 -0.42 7.19 15.07
CA CYS A 125 0.30 7.18 13.80
C CYS A 125 1.01 5.84 13.55
N GLY A 126 1.47 5.64 12.32
CA GLY A 126 2.28 4.47 11.95
C GLY A 126 1.67 3.13 12.34
N THR A 127 2.44 2.33 13.08
CA THR A 127 2.04 0.98 13.51
C THR A 127 0.91 0.98 14.54
N GLU A 128 0.87 1.97 15.43
CA GLU A 128 -0.17 2.06 16.46
C GLU A 128 -1.54 2.32 15.82
N TRP A 129 -1.56 3.16 14.79
CA TRP A 129 -2.77 3.38 13.99
C TRP A 129 -3.20 2.11 13.26
N ASP A 130 -2.26 1.38 12.65
CA ASP A 130 -2.56 0.12 11.97
C ASP A 130 -3.19 -0.90 12.90
N ASP A 131 -2.57 -1.12 14.05
CA ASP A 131 -2.99 -2.15 14.98
C ASP A 131 -4.38 -1.82 15.56
N ALA A 132 -4.66 -0.52 15.80
CA ALA A 132 -5.99 -0.06 16.20
C ALA A 132 -7.05 -0.29 15.11
N VAL A 133 -6.75 0.03 13.86
CA VAL A 133 -7.66 -0.21 12.72
C VAL A 133 -7.90 -1.71 12.50
N ILE A 134 -6.83 -2.52 12.50
CA ILE A 134 -6.93 -3.97 12.36
C ILE A 134 -7.79 -4.55 13.48
N SER A 135 -7.59 -4.12 14.73
CA SER A 135 -8.37 -4.58 15.88
C SER A 135 -9.86 -4.25 15.72
N ALA A 136 -10.19 -3.00 15.39
CA ALA A 136 -11.57 -2.57 15.20
C ALA A 136 -12.28 -3.33 14.06
N LEU A 137 -11.61 -3.49 12.92
CA LEU A 137 -12.16 -4.21 11.76
C LEU A 137 -12.31 -5.71 12.04
N THR A 138 -11.35 -6.32 12.72
CA THR A 138 -11.39 -7.75 13.08
C THR A 138 -12.51 -8.02 14.08
N ALA A 139 -12.71 -7.15 15.07
CA ALA A 139 -13.82 -7.23 16.01
C ALA A 139 -15.19 -7.14 15.32
N ALA A 140 -15.27 -6.43 14.18
CA ALA A 140 -16.46 -6.34 13.35
C ALA A 140 -16.60 -7.47 12.32
N GLY A 141 -15.70 -8.47 12.33
CA GLY A 141 -15.78 -9.67 11.47
C GLY A 141 -15.09 -9.54 10.12
N TYR A 142 -14.36 -8.45 9.85
CA TYR A 142 -13.53 -8.34 8.66
C TYR A 142 -12.19 -9.05 8.87
N ARG A 143 -11.59 -9.51 7.77
CA ARG A 143 -10.20 -9.99 7.77
C ARG A 143 -9.31 -8.92 7.16
N VAL A 144 -8.30 -8.48 7.90
CA VAL A 144 -7.35 -7.48 7.42
C VAL A 144 -6.02 -8.16 7.10
N ARG A 145 -5.51 -7.93 5.90
CA ARG A 145 -4.14 -8.30 5.52
C ARG A 145 -3.28 -7.04 5.58
N ARG A 146 -2.25 -7.11 6.42
CA ARG A 146 -1.29 -6.04 6.66
C ARG A 146 0.00 -6.30 5.94
#